data_AF-A0A3D1PMY8-F1
#
_entry.id   AF-A0A3D1PMY8-F1
#
_cell.length_a   1.000
_cell.length_b   1.000
_cell.length_c   1.000
_cell.angle_alpha   90.00
_cell.angle_beta   90.00
_cell.angle_gamma   90.00
#
_symmetry.space_group_name_H-M   'P 1'
#
loop_
_entity.id
_entity.type
_entity.pdbx_description
1 polymer ?
#
loop_
_entity_poly.entity_id
_entity_poly.type
_entity_poly.pdbx_seq_one_letter_code
_entity_poly.pdbx_strand_id
1 'polypeptide(L)'
;MTETELKRFTISLIKSKEKENEDYIRYSYYELKVKDNLSEEEIDDVLRISRDYFENKGYKVYFTNAEFEYQNAKRKVEINEYMIAFKE
;
A
#
# COMPACT_ATOMS: atom_id res chain seq x y z
N MET A 1 13.17 -6.96 11.17
CA MET A 1 13.40 -8.10 10.27
C MET A 1 14.73 -7.90 9.54
N THR A 2 15.34 -8.94 8.98
CA THR A 2 16.45 -8.73 8.02
C THR A 2 15.92 -8.16 6.70
N GLU A 3 16.76 -7.50 5.91
CA GLU A 3 16.37 -6.94 4.61
C GLU A 3 15.76 -8.01 3.67
N THR A 4 16.31 -9.22 3.69
CA THR A 4 15.81 -10.33 2.86
C THR A 4 14.42 -10.80 3.31
N GLU A 5 14.19 -10.87 4.62
CA GLU A 5 12.88 -11.24 5.16
C GLU A 5 11.84 -10.16 4.86
N LEU A 6 12.21 -8.88 5.01
CA LEU A 6 11.32 -7.77 4.70
C LEU A 6 10.90 -7.78 3.23
N LYS A 7 11.84 -7.97 2.30
CA LYS A 7 11.50 -8.10 0.87
C LYS A 7 10.54 -9.26 0.59
N ARG A 8 10.75 -10.43 1.20
CA ARG A 8 9.84 -11.58 1.03
C ARG A 8 8.46 -11.30 1.60
N PHE A 9 8.39 -10.65 2.76
CA PHE A 9 7.16 -10.20 3.36
C PHE A 9 6.41 -9.24 2.42
N THR A 10 7.08 -8.19 1.93
CA THR A 10 6.48 -7.19 1.03
C THR A 10 5.90 -7.83 -0.23
N ILE A 11 6.66 -8.72 -0.88
CA ILE A 11 6.18 -9.43 -2.08
C ILE A 11 4.95 -10.29 -1.75
N SER A 12 4.93 -10.93 -0.58
CA SER A 12 3.81 -11.78 -0.16
C SER A 12 2.58 -10.94 0.16
N LEU A 13 2.77 -9.79 0.81
CA LEU A 13 1.72 -8.82 1.11
C LEU A 13 1.09 -8.29 -0.17
N ILE A 14 1.90 -7.80 -1.12
CA ILE A 14 1.43 -7.31 -2.43
C ILE A 14 0.55 -8.36 -3.13
N LYS A 15 1.03 -9.61 -3.20
CA LYS A 15 0.26 -10.71 -3.82
C LYS A 15 -1.06 -10.97 -3.10
N SER A 16 -1.07 -10.91 -1.77
CA SER A 16 -2.29 -11.06 -0.98
C SER A 16 -3.28 -9.94 -1.29
N LYS A 17 -2.80 -8.70 -1.44
CA LYS A 17 -3.62 -7.53 -1.76
C LYS A 17 -4.24 -7.61 -3.15
N GLU A 18 -3.44 -7.95 -4.17
CA GLU A 18 -3.97 -8.15 -5.53
C GLU A 18 -5.00 -9.28 -5.58
N LYS A 19 -4.81 -10.34 -4.78
CA LYS A 19 -5.79 -11.43 -4.68
C LYS A 19 -7.10 -11.00 -4.00
N GLU A 20 -7.02 -10.11 -3.01
CA GLU A 20 -8.19 -9.57 -2.33
C GLU A 20 -8.98 -8.64 -3.26
N ASN A 21 -8.28 -7.73 -3.95
CA ASN A 21 -8.87 -6.81 -4.92
C ASN A 21 -7.78 -6.25 -5.86
N GLU A 22 -7.79 -6.65 -7.13
CA GLU A 22 -6.80 -6.19 -8.12
C GLU A 22 -7.07 -4.80 -8.71
N ASP A 23 -8.23 -4.22 -8.45
CA ASP A 23 -8.62 -2.90 -8.94
C ASP A 23 -8.40 -1.81 -7.88
N TYR A 24 -8.43 -2.19 -6.60
CA TYR A 24 -8.29 -1.26 -5.48
C TYR A 24 -7.54 -1.89 -4.30
N ILE A 25 -6.33 -1.41 -4.09
CA ILE A 25 -5.39 -1.86 -3.08
C ILE A 25 -5.34 -0.83 -1.95
N ARG A 26 -5.37 -1.30 -0.71
CA ARG A 26 -5.26 -0.46 0.49
C ARG A 26 -4.30 -1.04 1.52
N TYR A 27 -3.43 -0.16 2.03
CA TYR A 27 -2.51 -0.43 3.13
C TYR A 27 -2.91 0.49 4.30
N SER A 28 -3.30 -0.11 5.43
CA SER A 28 -3.79 0.63 6.60
C SER A 28 -2.77 0.68 7.73
N TYR A 29 -2.89 1.70 8.58
CA TYR A 29 -2.15 1.81 9.83
C TYR A 29 -2.30 0.55 10.69
N TYR A 30 -3.55 0.11 10.87
CA TYR A 30 -3.85 -1.06 11.69
C TYR A 30 -3.13 -2.31 11.19
N GLU A 31 -3.12 -2.54 9.88
CA GLU A 31 -2.48 -3.71 9.30
C GLU A 31 -0.96 -3.68 9.49
N LEU A 32 -0.29 -2.63 9.00
CA LEU A 32 1.18 -2.62 9.00
C LEU A 32 1.75 -2.41 10.41
N LYS A 33 1.16 -1.49 11.17
CA LYS A 33 1.70 -1.08 12.47
C LYS A 33 1.24 -1.96 13.62
N VAL A 34 -0.05 -2.32 13.65
CA VAL A 34 -0.64 -3.02 14.81
C VAL A 34 -0.62 -4.52 14.62
N LYS A 35 -1.06 -5.01 13.47
CA LYS A 35 -1.17 -6.45 13.20
C LYS A 35 0.19 -7.08 12.84
N ASP A 36 0.91 -6.47 11.91
CA ASP A 36 2.20 -6.99 11.44
C ASP A 36 3.38 -6.47 12.27
N ASN A 37 3.14 -5.49 13.15
CA ASN A 37 4.09 -4.93 14.11
C ASN A 37 5.40 -4.45 13.47
N LEU A 38 5.28 -3.80 12.31
CA LEU A 38 6.42 -3.23 11.61
C LEU A 38 6.92 -1.94 12.28
N SER A 39 8.23 -1.75 12.29
CA SER A 39 8.84 -0.47 12.62
C SER A 39 8.54 0.59 11.54
N GLU A 40 8.69 1.88 11.87
CA GLU A 40 8.45 2.95 10.87
C GLU A 40 9.38 2.82 9.66
N GLU A 41 10.64 2.44 9.87
CA GLU A 41 11.62 2.22 8.78
C GLU A 41 11.19 1.06 7.88
N GLU A 42 10.71 -0.05 8.46
CA GLU A 42 10.21 -1.19 7.68
C GLU A 42 8.93 -0.83 6.92
N ILE A 43 8.04 -0.02 7.51
CA ILE A 43 6.84 0.48 6.84
C ILE A 43 7.22 1.32 5.63
N ASP A 44 8.16 2.25 5.78
CA ASP A 44 8.60 3.12 4.69
C ASP A 44 9.16 2.31 3.51
N ASP A 45 9.95 1.27 3.80
CA ASP A 45 10.47 0.34 2.79
C ASP A 45 9.37 -0.50 2.12
N VAL A 46 8.41 -1.02 2.90
CA VAL A 46 7.25 -1.76 2.37
C VAL A 46 6.45 -0.88 1.42
N LEU A 47 6.18 0.36 1.82
CA LEU A 47 5.41 1.33 1.04
C LEU A 47 6.15 1.72 -0.24
N ARG A 48 7.45 2.00 -0.17
CA ARG A 48 8.29 2.34 -1.33
C ARG A 48 8.31 1.21 -2.37
N ILE A 49 8.57 -0.02 -1.94
CA ILE A 49 8.60 -1.20 -2.84
C ILE A 49 7.21 -1.44 -3.43
N SER A 50 6.15 -1.31 -2.62
CA SER A 50 4.78 -1.52 -3.09
C SER A 50 4.36 -0.47 -4.11
N ARG A 51 4.69 0.81 -3.88
CA ARG A 51 4.47 1.88 -4.86
C ARG A 51 5.15 1.55 -6.18
N ASP A 52 6.45 1.29 -6.17
CA ASP A 52 7.20 1.01 -7.39
C ASP A 52 6.60 -0.18 -8.16
N TYR A 53 6.15 -1.22 -7.44
CA TYR A 53 5.47 -2.36 -8.04
C TYR A 53 4.14 -1.99 -8.72
N PHE A 54 3.28 -1.25 -8.00
CA PHE A 54 1.95 -0.88 -8.48
C PHE A 54 2.03 0.13 -9.63
N GLU A 55 2.89 1.13 -9.54
CA GLU A 55 3.10 2.11 -10.63
C GLU A 55 3.61 1.41 -11.91
N ASN A 56 4.55 0.47 -11.80
CA ASN A 56 5.03 -0.33 -12.94
C ASN A 56 3.94 -1.20 -13.58
N LYS A 57 2.87 -1.51 -12.84
CA LYS A 57 1.69 -2.22 -13.33
C LYS A 57 0.55 -1.30 -13.78
N GLY A 58 0.78 0.02 -13.81
CA GLY A 58 -0.20 1.01 -14.28
C GLY A 58 -1.24 1.44 -13.23
N TYR A 59 -1.03 1.12 -11.95
CA TYR A 59 -1.88 1.67 -10.90
C TYR A 59 -1.49 3.12 -10.61
N LYS A 60 -2.46 3.95 -10.23
CA LYS A 60 -2.21 5.24 -9.57
C LYS A 60 -2.07 5.01 -8.08
N VAL A 61 -1.02 5.55 -7.48
CA VAL A 61 -0.69 5.36 -6.05
C VAL A 61 -0.79 6.69 -5.30
N TYR A 62 -1.45 6.67 -4.15
CA TYR A 62 -1.68 7.83 -3.29
C TYR A 62 -1.33 7.49 -1.84
N PHE A 63 -0.72 8.44 -1.13
CA PHE A 63 -0.35 8.29 0.28
C PHE A 63 -1.28 9.10 1.19
N THR A 64 -1.15 8.90 2.50
CA THR A 64 -1.93 9.60 3.53
C THR A 64 -2.09 11.10 3.22
N ASN A 65 -3.31 11.62 3.38
CA ASN A 65 -3.71 12.99 3.09
C ASN A 65 -3.74 13.42 1.61
N ALA A 66 -3.32 12.59 0.66
CA ALA A 66 -3.47 12.91 -0.75
C ALA A 66 -4.95 12.88 -1.17
N GLU A 67 -5.35 13.82 -2.01
CA GLU A 67 -6.65 13.82 -2.67
C GLU A 67 -6.57 13.06 -3.99
N PHE A 68 -7.62 12.31 -4.32
CA PHE A 68 -7.71 11.55 -5.55
C PHE A 68 -9.16 11.48 -6.04
N GLU A 69 -9.33 11.23 -7.33
CA GLU A 69 -10.62 10.93 -7.92
C GLU A 69 -10.69 9.44 -8.20
N TYR A 70 -11.77 8.80 -7.73
CA TYR A 70 -12.04 7.40 -8.00
C TYR A 70 -13.53 7.21 -8.23
N GLN A 71 -13.89 6.60 -9.36
CA GLN A 71 -15.29 6.39 -9.77
C GLN A 71 -16.11 7.70 -9.81
N ASN A 72 -15.54 8.77 -10.38
CA ASN A 72 -16.14 10.12 -10.45
C ASN A 72 -16.45 10.77 -9.09
N ALA A 73 -15.83 10.29 -8.01
CA ALA A 73 -15.94 10.86 -6.68
C ALA A 73 -14.57 11.33 -6.19
N LYS A 74 -14.50 12.59 -5.74
CA LYS A 74 -13.33 13.12 -5.05
C LYS A 74 -13.24 12.49 -3.65
N ARG A 75 -12.09 11.96 -3.33
CA ARG A 75 -11.77 11.29 -2.07
C ARG A 75 -10.43 11.78 -1.56
N LYS A 76 -10.15 11.50 -0.29
CA LYS A 76 -8.87 11.76 0.37
C LYS A 76 -8.41 10.47 1.01
N VAL A 77 -7.12 10.16 0.93
CA VAL A 77 -6.54 9.04 1.68
C VAL A 77 -6.66 9.38 3.16
N GLU A 78 -7.41 8.54 3.89
CA GLU A 78 -7.73 8.77 5.29
C GLU A 78 -6.47 8.74 6.16
N ILE A 79 -6.51 9.39 7.33
CA ILE A 79 -5.33 9.50 8.20
C ILE A 79 -4.82 8.14 8.72
N ASN A 80 -5.71 7.15 8.78
CA ASN A 80 -5.41 5.77 9.16
C ASN A 80 -5.04 4.88 7.96
N GLU A 81 -4.94 5.43 6.76
CA GLU A 81 -4.51 4.75 5.55
C GLU A 81 -3.13 5.26 5.16
N TYR A 82 -2.18 4.35 5.02
CA TYR A 82 -0.82 4.70 4.59
C TYR A 82 -0.75 4.88 3.09
N MET A 83 -1.41 3.99 2.33
CA MET A 83 -1.36 4.01 0.87
C MET A 83 -2.61 3.39 0.26
N ILE A 84 -3.08 4.02 -0.81
CA ILE A 84 -4.11 3.52 -1.72
C ILE A 84 -3.50 3.38 -3.11
N ALA A 85 -3.82 2.30 -3.82
CA ALA A 85 -3.46 2.14 -5.23
C ALA A 85 -4.63 1.57 -6.02
N PHE A 86 -4.92 2.11 -7.21
CA PHE A 86 -6.01 1.60 -8.06
C PHE A 86 -5.73 1.78 -9.54
N LYS A 87 -6.39 0.98 -10.38
CA LYS A 87 -6.43 1.19 -11.84
C LYS A 87 -7.63 2.05 -12.21
N GLU A 88 -7.48 2.87 -13.25
CA GLU A 88 -8.59 3.57 -13.89
C GLU A 88 -9.24 2.72 -14.99
#